data_AF-A0A662NXY9-F1
#
_entry.id   AF-A0A662NXY9-F1
#
_cell.length_a   1.000
_cell.length_b   1.000
_cell.length_c   1.000
_cell.angle_alpha   90.00
_cell.angle_beta   90.00
_cell.angle_gamma   90.00
#
_symmetry.space_group_name_H-M   'P 1'
#
loop_
_entity.id
_entity.type
_entity.pdbx_description
1 polymer ?
#
loop_
_entity_poly.entity_id
_entity_poly.type
_entity_poly.pdbx_seq_one_letter_code
_entity_poly.pdbx_strand_id
1 'polypeptide(L)'
;MKDVLNCIKKYVEITEDEKFILHWKKLSERLLKGILESYIRREPETVRIIENIINNIGQFNTEEHHRFNISTNSIFIHGNKSQVEFEYYGKSTKRELGDIIFILSVVYNGRKYFEKMTINQIKKSRNVSWNFNTDSAREQLYLLSRFPAFKGAKNSIIPKKDYNLPNYSGCLGSHGLLYYPGDFALISSKQLDVILSGKNKLELANLVLSIVPNNPCLCLHIDFEECFYLLHKLIHFYPRCLRYFPFICNLPILGNSCISYNAYDFSDKYLRGVIGELIYAKGLGYNHQAFQFLMDLLESIERKGGKYKSFVQNFRKFNYNPIGYGKDKIDKKDYEFDRDGGGLGITHTIIDLREGK
;
A
#
# COMPACT_ATOMS: atom_id res chain seq x y z
N MET A 1 -8.85 -15.29 -18.77
CA MET A 1 -9.41 -13.93 -18.98
C MET A 1 -10.86 -13.75 -18.53
N LYS A 2 -11.83 -14.62 -18.86
CA LYS A 2 -13.24 -14.46 -18.44
C LYS A 2 -13.44 -14.25 -16.93
N ASP A 3 -12.79 -15.07 -16.09
CA ASP A 3 -12.91 -14.92 -14.64
C ASP A 3 -12.34 -13.60 -14.11
N VAL A 4 -11.28 -13.10 -14.74
CA VAL A 4 -10.62 -11.83 -14.36
C VAL A 4 -11.56 -10.67 -14.66
N LEU A 5 -12.18 -10.68 -15.85
CA LEU A 5 -13.22 -9.71 -16.22
C LEU A 5 -14.42 -9.76 -15.27
N ASN A 6 -14.88 -10.95 -14.90
CA ASN A 6 -15.98 -11.10 -13.94
C ASN A 6 -15.61 -10.60 -12.54
N CYS A 7 -14.37 -10.84 -12.09
CA CYS A 7 -13.85 -10.33 -10.84
C CYS A 7 -13.84 -8.79 -10.83
N ILE A 8 -13.28 -8.15 -11.87
CA ILE A 8 -13.26 -6.69 -12.01
C ILE A 8 -14.69 -6.14 -12.04
N LYS A 9 -15.58 -6.75 -12.82
CA LYS A 9 -17.00 -6.33 -12.90
C LYS A 9 -17.66 -6.35 -11.53
N LYS A 10 -17.59 -7.47 -10.81
CA LYS A 10 -18.16 -7.58 -9.46
C LYS A 10 -17.52 -6.60 -8.48
N TYR A 11 -16.21 -6.39 -8.59
CA TYR A 11 -15.49 -5.43 -7.76
C TYR A 11 -16.05 -4.00 -7.97
N VAL A 12 -16.22 -3.57 -9.22
CA VAL A 12 -16.82 -2.26 -9.56
C VAL A 12 -18.26 -2.17 -9.09
N GLU A 13 -19.05 -3.24 -9.21
CA GLU A 13 -20.44 -3.25 -8.74
C GLU A 13 -20.56 -3.03 -7.24
N ILE A 14 -19.65 -3.59 -6.43
CA ILE A 14 -19.73 -3.46 -4.97
C ILE A 14 -19.22 -2.11 -4.46
N THR A 15 -18.45 -1.32 -5.23
CA THR A 15 -17.92 -0.04 -4.71
C THR A 15 -19.01 0.99 -4.44
N GLU A 16 -20.20 0.80 -5.02
CA GLU A 16 -21.37 1.65 -4.81
C GLU A 16 -22.37 1.04 -3.81
N ASP A 17 -22.07 -0.13 -3.25
CA ASP A 17 -22.90 -0.81 -2.25
C ASP A 17 -22.78 -0.11 -0.88
N GLU A 18 -23.89 0.00 -0.15
CA GLU A 18 -23.94 0.66 1.16
C GLU A 18 -22.96 0.04 2.16
N LYS A 19 -22.78 -1.29 2.15
CA LYS A 19 -21.85 -1.97 3.06
C LYS A 19 -20.40 -1.66 2.72
N PHE A 20 -20.07 -1.47 1.44
CA PHE A 20 -18.74 -1.01 1.03
C PHE A 20 -18.49 0.40 1.56
N ILE A 21 -19.45 1.30 1.35
CA ILE A 21 -19.37 2.70 1.83
C ILE A 21 -19.24 2.75 3.35
N LEU A 22 -19.97 1.89 4.08
CA LEU A 22 -19.89 1.82 5.54
C LEU A 22 -18.51 1.32 6.00
N HIS A 23 -17.95 0.29 5.36
CA HIS A 23 -16.61 -0.19 5.67
C HIS A 23 -15.54 0.86 5.41
N TRP A 24 -15.68 1.60 4.30
CA TRP A 24 -14.85 2.74 3.98
C TRP A 24 -14.89 3.84 5.04
N LYS A 25 -16.08 4.29 5.42
CA LYS A 25 -16.27 5.28 6.49
C LYS A 25 -15.63 4.82 7.80
N LYS A 26 -15.82 3.54 8.16
CA LYS A 26 -15.24 2.93 9.36
C LYS A 26 -13.72 2.87 9.34
N LEU A 27 -13.11 2.57 8.19
CA LEU A 27 -11.65 2.64 8.03
C LEU A 27 -11.14 4.06 8.25
N SER A 28 -11.79 5.05 7.61
CA SER A 28 -11.43 6.46 7.76
C SER A 28 -11.55 6.93 9.21
N GLU A 29 -12.65 6.58 9.88
CA GLU A 29 -12.89 6.94 11.28
C GLU A 29 -11.80 6.36 12.20
N ARG A 30 -11.48 5.08 12.05
CA ARG A 30 -10.44 4.43 12.86
C ARG A 30 -9.04 5.00 12.62
N LEU A 31 -8.71 5.31 11.36
CA LEU A 31 -7.47 5.98 11.00
C LEU A 31 -7.38 7.37 11.67
N LEU A 32 -8.42 8.20 11.51
CA LEU A 32 -8.50 9.52 12.11
C LEU A 32 -8.43 9.47 13.63
N LYS A 33 -9.13 8.53 14.26
CA LYS A 33 -9.11 8.36 15.72
C LYS A 33 -7.68 8.13 16.23
N GLY A 34 -6.92 7.22 15.61
CA GLY A 34 -5.53 6.96 16.01
C GLY A 34 -4.59 8.16 15.80
N ILE A 35 -4.82 8.96 14.76
CA ILE A 35 -4.10 10.22 14.52
C ILE A 35 -4.45 11.24 15.61
N LEU A 36 -5.74 11.50 15.83
CA LEU A 36 -6.25 12.49 16.79
C LEU A 36 -5.78 12.20 18.21
N GLU A 37 -5.90 10.96 18.67
CA GLU A 37 -5.43 10.54 20.00
C GLU A 37 -3.93 10.84 20.20
N SER A 38 -3.14 10.67 19.14
CA SER A 38 -1.71 10.94 19.15
C SER A 38 -1.38 12.45 19.18
N TYR A 39 -2.18 13.28 18.49
CA TYR A 39 -2.04 14.75 18.55
C TYR A 39 -2.48 15.32 19.89
N ILE A 40 -3.59 14.82 20.46
CA ILE A 40 -4.10 15.24 21.78
C ILE A 40 -3.06 14.97 22.87
N ARG A 41 -2.41 13.80 22.84
CA ARG A 41 -1.34 13.43 23.77
C ARG A 41 -0.01 14.17 23.52
N ARG A 42 0.05 15.01 22.48
CA ARG A 42 1.27 15.70 22.02
C ARG A 42 2.45 14.75 21.79
N GLU A 43 2.17 13.52 21.35
CA GLU A 43 3.15 12.44 21.27
C GLU A 43 4.35 12.85 20.40
N PRO A 44 5.57 13.00 20.97
CA PRO A 44 6.74 13.39 20.19
C PRO A 44 7.27 12.26 19.29
N GLU A 45 7.07 10.99 19.65
CA GLU A 45 7.67 9.86 18.95
C GLU A 45 6.77 9.36 17.82
N THR A 46 7.22 9.47 16.57
CA THR A 46 6.47 8.96 15.40
C THR A 46 6.05 7.51 15.59
N VAL A 47 6.94 6.65 16.12
CA VAL A 47 6.69 5.23 16.34
C VAL A 47 5.40 4.98 17.16
N ARG A 48 5.18 5.74 18.24
CA ARG A 48 3.97 5.61 19.06
C ARG A 48 2.72 6.11 18.34
N ILE A 49 2.86 7.10 17.47
CA ILE A 49 1.77 7.55 16.59
C ILE A 49 1.38 6.42 15.63
N ILE A 50 2.37 5.76 15.04
CA ILE A 50 2.13 4.60 14.17
C ILE A 50 1.43 3.50 14.94
N GLU A 51 1.94 3.16 16.12
CA GLU A 51 1.34 2.14 16.97
C GLU A 51 -0.13 2.47 17.31
N ASN A 52 -0.43 3.72 17.69
CA ASN A 52 -1.80 4.17 17.95
C ASN A 52 -2.69 4.08 16.71
N ILE A 53 -2.20 4.49 15.53
CA ILE A 53 -2.92 4.39 14.26
C ILE A 53 -3.26 2.92 13.98
N ILE A 54 -2.25 2.06 14.03
CA ILE A 54 -2.38 0.63 13.70
C ILE A 54 -3.31 -0.06 14.69
N ASN A 55 -3.19 0.21 15.99
CA ASN A 55 -4.06 -0.37 17.02
C ASN A 55 -5.50 0.12 16.89
N ASN A 56 -5.74 1.38 16.51
CA ASN A 56 -7.09 1.90 16.29
C ASN A 56 -7.75 1.31 15.02
N ILE A 57 -6.99 1.12 13.94
CA ILE A 57 -7.47 0.36 12.76
C ILE A 57 -7.90 -1.05 13.21
N GLY A 58 -7.03 -1.73 13.95
CA GLY A 58 -7.24 -3.06 14.50
C GLY A 58 -7.83 -4.06 13.49
N GLN A 59 -8.79 -4.86 13.96
CA GLN A 59 -9.52 -5.81 13.13
C GLN A 59 -11.00 -5.41 13.04
N PHE A 60 -11.57 -5.46 11.83
CA PHE A 60 -13.00 -5.32 11.60
C PHE A 60 -13.40 -5.84 10.22
N ASN A 61 -14.68 -6.18 10.07
CA ASN A 61 -15.28 -6.62 8.82
C ASN A 61 -16.59 -5.88 8.54
N THR A 62 -17.05 -5.99 7.30
CA THR A 62 -18.47 -5.78 6.96
C THR A 62 -19.31 -6.84 7.65
N GLU A 63 -20.52 -6.47 8.07
CA GLU A 63 -21.52 -7.45 8.47
C GLU A 63 -21.79 -8.43 7.32
N GLU A 64 -22.00 -9.71 7.65
CA GLU A 64 -22.14 -10.77 6.65
C GLU A 64 -23.09 -10.35 5.52
N HIS A 65 -22.59 -10.41 4.30
CA HIS A 65 -23.34 -10.09 3.09
C HIS A 65 -23.16 -11.23 2.10
N HIS A 66 -24.25 -11.56 1.41
CA HIS A 66 -24.26 -12.72 0.52
C HIS A 66 -23.36 -12.52 -0.71
N ARG A 67 -23.15 -11.27 -1.15
CA ARG A 67 -22.40 -10.96 -2.38
C ARG A 67 -20.91 -10.74 -2.18
N PHE A 68 -20.51 -10.19 -1.04
CA PHE A 68 -19.11 -9.92 -0.74
C PHE A 68 -18.87 -9.78 0.76
N ASN A 69 -17.62 -9.81 1.18
CA ASN A 69 -17.20 -9.46 2.53
C ASN A 69 -15.89 -8.69 2.48
N ILE A 70 -15.81 -7.58 3.22
CA ILE A 70 -14.58 -6.83 3.39
C ILE A 70 -14.07 -7.06 4.80
N SER A 71 -12.80 -7.42 4.95
CA SER A 71 -12.16 -7.53 6.25
C SER A 71 -10.86 -6.75 6.25
N THR A 72 -10.66 -5.91 7.26
CA THR A 72 -9.39 -5.21 7.50
C THR A 72 -8.79 -5.72 8.79
N ASN A 73 -7.49 -5.99 8.75
CA ASN A 73 -6.70 -6.44 9.88
C ASN A 73 -5.39 -5.68 9.88
N SER A 74 -4.98 -5.18 11.03
CA SER A 74 -3.72 -4.46 11.18
C SER A 74 -2.88 -5.07 12.30
N ILE A 75 -1.56 -4.93 12.16
CA ILE A 75 -0.61 -5.38 13.17
C ILE A 75 0.57 -4.43 13.25
N PHE A 76 0.96 -4.10 14.48
CA PHE A 76 2.19 -3.38 14.75
C PHE A 76 3.26 -4.35 15.22
N ILE A 77 4.41 -4.33 14.55
CA ILE A 77 5.53 -5.23 14.82
C ILE A 77 6.55 -4.49 15.67
N HIS A 78 6.62 -4.84 16.96
CA HIS A 78 7.56 -4.24 17.91
C HIS A 78 8.96 -4.82 17.78
N GLY A 79 9.96 -4.02 18.16
CA GLY A 79 11.30 -4.50 18.49
C GLY A 79 11.93 -5.23 17.31
N ASN A 80 11.94 -4.57 16.14
CA ASN A 80 12.77 -4.87 14.99
C ASN A 80 12.71 -3.62 14.10
N LYS A 81 13.84 -2.98 13.86
CA LYS A 81 13.88 -1.86 12.93
C LYS A 81 13.57 -2.37 11.53
N SER A 82 12.66 -1.74 10.79
CA SER A 82 12.45 -2.01 9.36
C SER A 82 13.57 -1.42 8.49
N GLN A 83 14.81 -1.38 9.01
CA GLN A 83 15.93 -0.70 8.36
C GLN A 83 16.51 -1.48 7.19
N VAL A 84 16.82 -0.75 6.12
CA VAL A 84 17.47 -1.22 4.92
C VAL A 84 18.75 -0.44 4.66
N GLU A 85 19.70 -1.11 4.01
CA GLU A 85 20.96 -0.55 3.54
C GLU A 85 20.91 -0.45 2.02
N PHE A 86 21.26 0.72 1.47
CA PHE A 86 21.25 1.02 0.04
C PHE A 86 22.29 2.08 -0.32
N GLU A 87 22.57 2.22 -1.61
CA GLU A 87 23.48 3.25 -2.12
C GLU A 87 22.72 4.55 -2.46
N TYR A 88 23.22 5.67 -1.93
CA TYR A 88 22.76 7.02 -2.21
C TYR A 88 23.92 7.87 -2.73
N TYR A 89 23.95 8.11 -4.05
CA TYR A 89 25.00 8.87 -4.74
C TYR A 89 26.44 8.42 -4.37
N GLY A 90 26.72 7.12 -4.47
CA GLY A 90 28.03 6.55 -4.15
C GLY A 90 28.30 6.34 -2.66
N LYS A 91 27.37 6.72 -1.77
CA LYS A 91 27.48 6.52 -0.32
C LYS A 91 26.56 5.40 0.15
N SER A 92 27.10 4.48 0.95
CA SER A 92 26.28 3.51 1.68
C SER A 92 25.50 4.21 2.79
N THR A 93 24.18 4.10 2.73
CA THR A 93 23.24 4.74 3.64
C THR A 93 22.27 3.71 4.23
N LYS A 94 21.80 3.97 5.45
CA LYS A 94 20.85 3.14 6.19
C LYS A 94 19.61 3.94 6.56
N ARG A 95 18.41 3.51 6.17
CA ARG A 95 17.14 4.15 6.54
C ARG A 95 16.06 3.12 6.84
N GLU A 96 14.96 3.55 7.44
CA GLU A 96 13.77 2.71 7.57
C GLU A 96 13.15 2.51 6.18
N LEU A 97 12.69 1.30 5.88
CA LEU A 97 12.00 1.03 4.63
C LEU A 97 10.70 1.83 4.55
N GLY A 98 10.00 1.93 5.68
CA GLY A 98 8.78 2.69 5.86
C GLY A 98 8.21 2.44 7.25
N ASP A 99 7.22 3.25 7.62
CA ASP A 99 6.52 3.18 8.90
C ASP A 99 5.30 2.25 8.82
N ILE A 100 4.56 2.31 7.71
CA ILE A 100 3.32 1.54 7.50
C ILE A 100 3.34 0.91 6.11
N ILE A 101 2.92 -0.35 6.00
CA ILE A 101 2.61 -0.99 4.72
C ILE A 101 1.09 -1.17 4.63
N PHE A 102 0.49 -0.65 3.56
CA PHE A 102 -0.92 -0.89 3.25
C PHE A 102 -1.01 -1.95 2.13
N ILE A 103 -1.82 -2.98 2.34
CA ILE A 103 -1.99 -4.10 1.42
C ILE A 103 -3.47 -4.32 1.16
N LEU A 104 -3.88 -4.26 -0.10
CA LEU A 104 -5.23 -4.60 -0.53
C LEU A 104 -5.19 -5.91 -1.32
N SER A 105 -5.94 -6.93 -0.89
CA SER A 105 -6.15 -8.15 -1.67
C SER A 105 -7.60 -8.23 -2.16
N VAL A 106 -7.80 -8.48 -3.45
CA VAL A 106 -9.10 -8.82 -4.02
C VAL A 106 -9.16 -10.32 -4.25
N VAL A 107 -10.14 -10.95 -3.62
CA VAL A 107 -10.38 -12.40 -3.68
C VAL A 107 -11.67 -12.64 -4.46
N TYR A 108 -11.64 -13.61 -5.35
CA TYR A 108 -12.82 -14.05 -6.10
C TYR A 108 -12.86 -15.57 -6.14
N ASN A 109 -14.00 -16.15 -5.77
CA ASN A 109 -14.20 -17.60 -5.69
C ASN A 109 -13.11 -18.31 -4.86
N GLY A 110 -12.79 -17.75 -3.68
CA GLY A 110 -11.84 -18.33 -2.74
C GLY A 110 -10.37 -18.26 -3.16
N ARG A 111 -10.02 -17.50 -4.20
CA ARG A 111 -8.64 -17.32 -4.66
C ARG A 111 -8.30 -15.83 -4.78
N LYS A 112 -7.03 -15.47 -4.55
CA LYS A 112 -6.55 -14.11 -4.82
C LYS A 112 -6.53 -13.85 -6.33
N TYR A 113 -7.04 -12.69 -6.74
CA TYR A 113 -7.03 -12.22 -8.12
C TYR A 113 -6.14 -11.02 -8.29
N PHE A 114 -6.17 -10.10 -7.31
CA PHE A 114 -5.34 -8.91 -7.33
C PHE A 114 -4.76 -8.65 -5.95
N GLU A 115 -3.56 -8.10 -5.90
CA GLU A 115 -2.97 -7.59 -4.67
C GLU A 115 -2.21 -6.30 -4.97
N LYS A 116 -2.50 -5.25 -4.21
CA LYS A 116 -1.78 -3.99 -4.25
C LYS A 116 -1.08 -3.72 -2.94
N MET A 117 0.08 -3.09 -3.02
CA MET A 117 0.88 -2.73 -1.85
C MET A 117 1.47 -1.34 -2.00
N THR A 118 1.50 -0.58 -0.90
CA THR A 118 2.34 0.62 -0.79
C THR A 118 3.10 0.62 0.54
N ILE A 119 4.36 1.03 0.46
CA ILE A 119 5.25 1.26 1.59
C ILE A 119 5.23 2.75 1.90
N ASN A 120 4.75 3.09 3.08
CA ASN A 120 4.44 4.46 3.47
C ASN A 120 5.37 4.93 4.59
N GLN A 121 6.05 6.06 4.37
CA GLN A 121 6.74 6.79 5.43
C GLN A 121 5.84 7.90 5.97
N ILE A 122 5.64 7.94 7.28
CA ILE A 122 4.90 9.01 7.94
C ILE A 122 5.82 10.19 8.23
N LYS A 123 5.32 11.38 7.88
CA LYS A 123 5.94 12.65 8.22
C LYS A 123 4.95 13.53 8.96
N LYS A 124 5.27 13.82 10.21
CA LYS A 124 4.47 14.67 11.08
C LYS A 124 4.87 16.13 10.93
N SER A 125 3.87 17.01 10.94
CA SER A 125 4.04 18.43 11.17
C SER A 125 2.98 18.98 12.13
N ARG A 126 3.31 20.08 12.81
CA ARG A 126 2.34 20.88 13.57
C ARG A 126 1.58 21.86 12.68
N ASN A 127 2.13 22.17 11.50
CA ASN A 127 1.57 23.07 10.51
C ASN A 127 1.15 22.25 9.28
N VAL A 128 0.42 22.86 8.35
CA VAL A 128 0.11 22.29 7.02
C VAL A 128 1.31 22.36 6.05
N SER A 129 2.52 22.13 6.59
CA SER A 129 3.75 22.10 5.81
C SER A 129 4.83 21.21 6.40
N TRP A 130 5.61 20.57 5.55
CA TRP A 130 6.59 19.54 5.93
C TRP A 130 7.98 19.86 5.34
N ASN A 131 9.01 19.71 6.17
CA ASN A 131 10.39 20.06 5.81
C ASN A 131 11.20 18.81 5.39
N PHE A 132 11.84 18.87 4.24
CA PHE A 132 12.68 17.83 3.63
C PHE A 132 14.14 18.30 3.43
N ASN A 133 14.59 19.30 4.18
CA ASN A 133 15.94 19.85 4.05
C ASN A 133 17.05 18.97 4.65
N THR A 134 16.70 18.02 5.53
CA THR A 134 17.69 17.16 6.17
C THR A 134 18.12 16.03 5.24
N ASP A 135 19.38 15.61 5.34
CA ASP A 135 19.91 14.50 4.54
C ASP A 135 19.09 13.22 4.74
N SER A 136 18.69 12.94 5.99
CA SER A 136 17.82 11.80 6.30
C SER A 136 16.48 11.86 5.55
N ALA A 137 15.85 13.03 5.44
CA ALA A 137 14.61 13.18 4.71
C ALA A 137 14.79 13.03 3.19
N ARG A 138 15.91 13.51 2.65
CA ARG A 138 16.25 13.37 1.22
C ARG A 138 16.57 11.93 0.85
N GLU A 139 17.34 11.23 1.69
CA GLU A 139 17.66 9.81 1.52
C GLU A 139 16.40 8.93 1.63
N GLN A 140 15.50 9.25 2.57
CA GLN A 140 14.20 8.56 2.69
C GLN A 140 13.33 8.78 1.44
N LEU A 141 13.27 10.01 0.94
CA LEU A 141 12.55 10.34 -0.29
C LEU A 141 13.15 9.61 -1.49
N TYR A 142 14.48 9.57 -1.60
CA TYR A 142 15.20 8.83 -2.64
C TYR A 142 14.86 7.34 -2.60
N LEU A 143 14.94 6.72 -1.41
CA LEU A 143 14.61 5.32 -1.20
C LEU A 143 13.20 4.99 -1.71
N LEU A 144 12.18 5.76 -1.28
CA LEU A 144 10.80 5.45 -1.62
C LEU A 144 10.35 5.92 -3.01
N SER A 145 11.05 6.89 -3.62
CA SER A 145 10.73 7.35 -4.98
C SER A 145 11.30 6.42 -6.05
N ARG A 146 12.50 5.88 -5.81
CA ARG A 146 13.28 5.12 -6.80
C ARG A 146 13.44 3.64 -6.48
N PHE A 147 13.38 3.25 -5.21
CA PHE A 147 13.70 1.91 -4.73
C PHE A 147 15.03 1.40 -5.32
N PRO A 148 16.17 2.07 -5.01
CA PRO A 148 17.49 1.56 -5.37
C PRO A 148 17.66 0.13 -4.85
N ALA A 149 18.61 -0.63 -5.41
CA ALA A 149 18.94 -1.94 -4.85
C ALA A 149 19.26 -1.80 -3.35
N PHE A 150 18.61 -2.64 -2.54
CA PHE A 150 18.72 -2.57 -1.08
C PHE A 150 18.69 -3.96 -0.46
N LYS A 151 19.15 -4.06 0.78
CA LYS A 151 19.02 -5.25 1.62
C LYS A 151 18.64 -4.89 3.04
N GLY A 152 18.08 -5.84 3.79
CA GLY A 152 17.82 -5.64 5.22
C GLY A 152 19.10 -5.43 6.01
N ALA A 153 19.08 -4.47 6.93
CA ALA A 153 20.20 -4.20 7.82
C ALA A 153 20.40 -5.30 8.89
N LYS A 154 21.54 -5.25 9.61
CA LYS A 154 21.72 -6.05 10.83
C LYS A 154 20.56 -5.79 11.82
N ASN A 155 20.00 -6.88 12.36
CA ASN A 155 18.85 -6.91 13.29
C ASN A 155 17.55 -6.32 12.71
N SER A 156 17.43 -6.22 11.38
CA SER A 156 16.18 -5.82 10.75
C SER A 156 15.20 -6.98 10.58
N ILE A 157 13.89 -6.68 10.56
CA ILE A 157 12.87 -7.62 10.08
C ILE A 157 12.92 -7.81 8.55
N ILE A 158 13.50 -6.85 7.84
CA ILE A 158 13.71 -6.97 6.40
C ILE A 158 14.82 -8.02 6.17
N PRO A 159 14.60 -9.03 5.31
CA PRO A 159 15.63 -10.04 5.04
C PRO A 159 16.91 -9.43 4.46
N LYS A 160 18.07 -10.03 4.77
CA LYS A 160 19.40 -9.59 4.26
C LYS A 160 19.67 -9.95 2.79
N LYS A 161 18.64 -10.35 2.05
CA LYS A 161 18.69 -10.61 0.61
C LYS A 161 18.69 -9.28 -0.13
N ASP A 162 19.35 -9.24 -1.29
CA ASP A 162 19.28 -8.08 -2.17
C ASP A 162 17.93 -8.03 -2.88
N TYR A 163 17.28 -6.88 -2.81
CA TYR A 163 16.03 -6.58 -3.47
C TYR A 163 16.22 -5.47 -4.48
N ASN A 164 15.55 -5.61 -5.62
CA ASN A 164 15.37 -4.55 -6.60
C ASN A 164 13.87 -4.44 -6.86
N LEU A 165 13.24 -3.39 -6.33
CA LEU A 165 11.79 -3.22 -6.35
C LEU A 165 11.40 -2.13 -7.35
N PRO A 166 11.16 -2.47 -8.63
CA PRO A 166 10.78 -1.46 -9.60
C PRO A 166 9.48 -0.75 -9.20
N ASN A 167 9.47 0.58 -9.24
CA ASN A 167 8.27 1.39 -8.94
C ASN A 167 7.53 1.75 -10.23
N TYR A 168 6.94 0.74 -10.90
CA TYR A 168 6.31 0.89 -12.22
C TYR A 168 5.18 1.91 -12.23
N SER A 169 4.27 1.82 -11.26
CA SER A 169 3.11 2.72 -11.12
C SER A 169 3.49 4.10 -10.58
N GLY A 170 4.64 4.23 -9.95
CA GLY A 170 4.98 5.38 -9.10
C GLY A 170 4.38 5.30 -7.69
N CYS A 171 3.50 4.35 -7.40
CA CYS A 171 2.76 4.22 -6.14
C CYS A 171 3.30 3.16 -5.16
N LEU A 172 4.42 2.47 -5.46
CA LEU A 172 4.99 1.50 -4.53
C LEU A 172 5.44 2.16 -3.23
N GLY A 173 6.05 3.34 -3.31
CA GLY A 173 6.50 4.13 -2.16
C GLY A 173 5.67 5.40 -2.02
N SER A 174 5.28 5.72 -0.78
CA SER A 174 4.46 6.88 -0.47
C SER A 174 4.89 7.57 0.82
N HIS A 175 4.46 8.82 0.98
CA HIS A 175 4.58 9.58 2.21
C HIS A 175 3.19 9.90 2.74
N GLY A 176 2.93 9.52 3.99
CA GLY A 176 1.76 9.93 4.74
C GLY A 176 2.09 11.20 5.52
N LEU A 177 1.35 12.25 5.26
CA LEU A 177 1.59 13.59 5.77
C LEU A 177 0.57 13.87 6.87
N LEU A 178 1.02 13.80 8.12
CA LEU A 178 0.19 14.10 9.28
C LEU A 178 0.25 15.59 9.59
N TYR A 179 -0.92 16.21 9.80
CA TYR A 179 -1.05 17.62 10.15
C TYR A 179 -2.15 17.87 11.18
N TYR A 180 -1.97 18.93 11.97
CA TYR A 180 -2.96 19.42 12.93
C TYR A 180 -4.18 20.02 12.18
N PRO A 181 -5.44 19.84 12.66
CA PRO A 181 -5.85 19.29 13.97
C PRO A 181 -5.89 17.76 14.10
N GLY A 182 -5.50 16.99 13.07
CA GLY A 182 -5.39 15.53 13.14
C GLY A 182 -5.96 14.84 11.92
N ASP A 183 -5.37 15.13 10.76
CA ASP A 183 -5.72 14.50 9.49
C ASP A 183 -4.46 13.94 8.79
N PHE A 184 -4.68 13.25 7.67
CA PHE A 184 -3.71 12.46 6.93
C PHE A 184 -3.87 12.70 5.44
N ALA A 185 -2.86 13.27 4.79
CA ALA A 185 -2.76 13.23 3.34
C ALA A 185 -1.77 12.13 2.93
N LEU A 186 -1.93 11.55 1.75
CA LEU A 186 -0.94 10.66 1.16
C LEU A 186 -0.47 11.23 -0.17
N ILE A 187 0.83 11.11 -0.43
CA ILE A 187 1.41 11.40 -1.73
C ILE A 187 2.43 10.32 -2.10
N SER A 188 2.44 9.88 -3.35
CA SER A 188 3.48 8.99 -3.85
C SER A 188 4.85 9.66 -3.75
N SER A 189 5.86 8.93 -3.34
CA SER A 189 7.20 9.48 -3.16
C SER A 189 7.78 9.98 -4.48
N LYS A 190 7.39 9.36 -5.61
CA LYS A 190 7.78 9.80 -6.95
C LYS A 190 7.21 11.18 -7.29
N GLN A 191 5.93 11.43 -7.04
CA GLN A 191 5.36 12.77 -7.26
C GLN A 191 5.89 13.78 -6.26
N LEU A 192 6.10 13.38 -5.00
CA LEU A 192 6.68 14.24 -4.00
C LEU A 192 8.09 14.73 -4.41
N ASP A 193 8.91 13.85 -4.95
CA ASP A 193 10.25 14.19 -5.48
C ASP A 193 10.18 15.23 -6.62
N VAL A 194 9.21 15.07 -7.53
CA VAL A 194 8.96 16.05 -8.59
C VAL A 194 8.54 17.41 -8.02
N ILE A 195 7.58 17.44 -7.08
CA ILE A 195 7.11 18.69 -6.46
C ILE A 195 8.24 19.40 -5.70
N LEU A 196 9.11 18.62 -5.05
CA LEU A 196 10.26 19.12 -4.31
C LEU A 196 11.47 19.44 -5.18
N SER A 197 11.42 19.28 -6.50
CA SER A 197 12.55 19.54 -7.40
C SER A 197 13.06 20.99 -7.29
N GLY A 198 14.02 21.23 -6.38
CA GLY A 198 14.54 22.55 -6.01
C GLY A 198 13.93 23.17 -4.75
N LYS A 199 12.96 22.51 -4.09
CA LYS A 199 12.31 22.97 -2.85
C LYS A 199 12.64 22.03 -1.69
N ASN A 200 12.80 22.60 -0.50
CA ASN A 200 13.04 21.83 0.73
C ASN A 200 11.79 21.72 1.63
N LYS A 201 10.66 22.27 1.19
CA LYS A 201 9.43 22.35 1.98
C LYS A 201 8.25 22.04 1.07
N LEU A 202 7.35 21.22 1.56
CA LEU A 202 6.05 20.94 0.96
C LEU A 202 4.98 21.64 1.77
N GLU A 203 4.07 22.35 1.11
CA GLU A 203 2.85 22.91 1.72
C GLU A 203 1.63 22.17 1.20
N LEU A 204 0.57 22.08 2.00
CA LEU A 204 -0.66 21.37 1.60
C LEU A 204 -1.25 21.91 0.29
N ALA A 205 -1.17 23.22 0.05
CA ALA A 205 -1.60 23.86 -1.19
C ALA A 205 -0.86 23.32 -2.43
N ASN A 206 0.40 22.88 -2.28
CA ASN A 206 1.13 22.27 -3.39
C ASN A 206 0.54 20.92 -3.80
N LEU A 207 -0.09 20.17 -2.88
CA LEU A 207 -0.78 18.93 -3.22
C LEU A 207 -2.00 19.20 -4.11
N VAL A 208 -2.77 20.24 -3.77
CA VAL A 208 -3.99 20.63 -4.51
C VAL A 208 -3.66 21.12 -5.91
N LEU A 209 -2.55 21.84 -6.08
CA LEU A 209 -2.11 22.36 -7.38
C LEU A 209 -1.44 21.29 -8.26
N SER A 210 -1.08 20.15 -7.69
CA SER A 210 -0.39 19.05 -8.41
C SER A 210 -1.36 18.12 -9.13
N ILE A 211 -2.43 18.66 -9.71
CA ILE A 211 -3.33 17.96 -10.65
C ILE A 211 -2.59 17.74 -11.97
N VAL A 212 -1.43 17.09 -11.92
CA VAL A 212 -0.83 16.53 -13.12
C VAL A 212 -1.74 15.36 -13.50
N PRO A 213 -2.23 15.26 -14.75
CA PRO A 213 -3.00 14.11 -15.18
C PRO A 213 -2.17 12.87 -14.86
N ASN A 214 -2.71 12.03 -13.96
CA ASN A 214 -2.04 10.80 -13.54
C ASN A 214 -1.65 10.02 -14.80
N ASN A 215 -0.39 9.59 -14.84
CA ASN A 215 0.28 8.97 -15.99
C ASN A 215 -0.56 7.87 -16.65
N PRO A 216 -0.35 7.64 -17.96
CA PRO A 216 -1.11 6.69 -18.75
C PRO A 216 -1.06 5.29 -18.12
N CYS A 217 -2.19 4.60 -18.23
CA CYS A 217 -2.44 3.23 -17.85
C CYS A 217 -1.20 2.31 -17.83
N LEU A 218 -1.12 1.43 -16.83
CA LEU A 218 -0.19 0.28 -16.76
C LEU A 218 -0.34 -0.73 -17.92
N CYS A 219 -1.05 -0.41 -18.99
CA CYS A 219 -1.15 -1.22 -20.20
C CYS A 219 0.19 -1.42 -20.92
N LEU A 220 1.28 -0.78 -20.52
CA LEU A 220 2.59 -0.90 -21.20
C LEU A 220 3.24 -2.30 -21.08
N HIS A 221 2.72 -3.19 -20.23
CA HIS A 221 3.23 -4.57 -20.09
C HIS A 221 2.18 -5.66 -20.35
N ILE A 222 0.98 -5.29 -20.80
CA ILE A 222 -0.06 -6.22 -21.23
C ILE A 222 -0.10 -6.15 -22.76
N ASP A 223 -0.35 -7.28 -23.43
CA ASP A 223 -0.55 -7.30 -24.87
C ASP A 223 -1.59 -6.23 -25.26
N PHE A 224 -1.25 -5.37 -26.21
CA PHE A 224 -2.11 -4.29 -26.67
C PHE A 224 -3.47 -4.83 -27.11
N GLU A 225 -3.53 -6.02 -27.73
CA GLU A 225 -4.78 -6.67 -28.12
C GLU A 225 -5.61 -7.10 -26.92
N GLU A 226 -4.98 -7.66 -25.87
CA GLU A 226 -5.68 -8.03 -24.64
C GLU A 226 -6.19 -6.80 -23.88
N CYS A 227 -5.41 -5.72 -23.84
CA CYS A 227 -5.84 -4.44 -23.29
C CYS A 227 -7.02 -3.86 -24.06
N PHE A 228 -6.95 -3.87 -25.39
CA PHE A 228 -8.02 -3.36 -26.24
C PHE A 228 -9.28 -4.21 -26.10
N TYR A 229 -9.14 -5.54 -26.04
CA TYR A 229 -10.25 -6.45 -25.79
C TYR A 229 -10.88 -6.24 -24.39
N LEU A 230 -10.05 -6.12 -23.35
CA LEU A 230 -10.48 -5.84 -21.99
C LEU A 230 -11.22 -4.51 -21.92
N LEU A 231 -10.64 -3.45 -22.48
CA LEU A 231 -11.21 -2.12 -22.54
C LEU A 231 -12.52 -2.12 -23.33
N HIS A 232 -12.54 -2.73 -24.51
CA HIS A 232 -13.73 -2.87 -25.34
C HIS A 232 -14.86 -3.58 -24.58
N LYS A 233 -14.56 -4.70 -23.90
CA LYS A 233 -15.55 -5.39 -23.07
C LYS A 233 -16.04 -4.51 -21.91
N LEU A 234 -15.13 -3.82 -21.21
CA LEU A 234 -15.49 -2.93 -20.09
C LEU A 234 -16.35 -1.74 -20.55
N ILE A 235 -16.06 -1.15 -21.71
CA ILE A 235 -16.85 -0.06 -22.31
C ILE A 235 -18.29 -0.50 -22.55
N HIS A 236 -18.50 -1.72 -23.05
CA HIS A 236 -19.85 -2.27 -23.25
C HIS A 236 -20.61 -2.51 -21.94
N PHE A 237 -19.91 -2.83 -20.85
CA PHE A 237 -20.54 -3.07 -19.54
C PHE A 237 -20.80 -1.79 -18.73
N TYR A 238 -20.07 -0.71 -19.01
CA TYR A 238 -20.19 0.54 -18.27
C TYR A 238 -20.19 1.75 -19.22
N PRO A 239 -21.30 1.99 -19.96
CA PRO A 239 -21.38 3.09 -20.92
C PRO A 239 -21.23 4.48 -20.28
N ARG A 240 -21.37 4.61 -18.95
CA ARG A 240 -21.04 5.85 -18.21
C ARG A 240 -19.55 6.13 -18.09
N CYS A 241 -18.67 5.14 -18.29
CA CYS A 241 -17.22 5.37 -18.41
C CYS A 241 -16.89 6.22 -19.65
N LEU A 242 -17.72 6.23 -20.69
CA LEU A 242 -17.47 6.97 -21.94
C LEU A 242 -17.50 8.50 -21.80
N ARG A 243 -17.90 9.08 -20.67
CA ARG A 243 -17.82 10.55 -20.49
C ARG A 243 -16.40 11.09 -20.39
N TYR A 244 -15.37 10.23 -20.37
CA TYR A 244 -13.97 10.64 -20.12
C TYR A 244 -12.89 9.92 -20.98
N PHE A 245 -13.14 9.64 -22.27
CA PHE A 245 -12.04 9.27 -23.21
C PHE A 245 -11.34 10.55 -23.74
N PRO A 246 -9.99 10.64 -23.83
CA PRO A 246 -8.98 9.57 -23.86
C PRO A 246 -8.15 9.39 -22.58
N PHE A 247 -8.68 9.77 -21.41
CA PHE A 247 -7.99 9.66 -20.12
C PHE A 247 -8.45 8.49 -19.23
N ILE A 248 -9.21 7.55 -19.81
CA ILE A 248 -9.73 6.38 -19.08
C ILE A 248 -8.59 5.42 -18.81
N CYS A 249 -8.08 5.42 -17.59
CA CYS A 249 -7.48 4.23 -16.98
C CYS A 249 -7.44 4.24 -15.45
N ASN A 250 -8.34 4.96 -14.78
CA ASN A 250 -8.63 4.73 -13.37
C ASN A 250 -9.71 3.66 -13.21
N LEU A 251 -9.50 2.50 -13.83
CA LEU A 251 -10.30 1.33 -13.50
C LEU A 251 -10.00 0.96 -12.04
N PRO A 252 -11.01 0.73 -11.18
CA PRO A 252 -10.77 0.21 -9.84
C PRO A 252 -9.85 -1.01 -9.89
N ILE A 253 -8.99 -1.17 -8.89
CA ILE A 253 -7.87 -2.14 -8.77
C ILE A 253 -6.72 -2.03 -9.80
N LEU A 254 -6.95 -1.57 -11.03
CA LEU A 254 -5.91 -1.48 -12.08
C LEU A 254 -5.30 -0.07 -12.24
N GLY A 255 -6.06 0.95 -11.88
CA GLY A 255 -5.65 2.35 -11.90
C GLY A 255 -4.74 2.71 -10.74
N ASN A 256 -4.09 3.86 -10.83
CA ASN A 256 -3.21 4.37 -9.79
C ASN A 256 -3.54 5.82 -9.48
N SER A 257 -3.77 6.10 -8.20
CA SER A 257 -3.85 7.43 -7.63
C SER A 257 -2.62 7.65 -6.78
N CYS A 258 -1.89 8.71 -7.10
CA CYS A 258 -0.67 9.04 -6.39
C CYS A 258 -0.91 10.01 -5.22
N ILE A 259 -2.12 10.53 -5.03
CA ILE A 259 -2.43 11.54 -4.00
C ILE A 259 -3.78 11.22 -3.35
N SER A 260 -3.84 11.35 -2.03
CA SER A 260 -5.08 11.57 -1.30
C SER A 260 -4.96 12.76 -0.36
N TYR A 261 -6.02 13.55 -0.25
CA TYR A 261 -5.97 14.85 0.44
C TYR A 261 -6.24 14.78 1.94
N ASN A 262 -6.97 13.76 2.38
CA ASN A 262 -7.34 13.52 3.77
C ASN A 262 -7.57 12.02 4.01
N ALA A 263 -7.79 11.62 5.26
CA ALA A 263 -7.98 10.23 5.64
C ALA A 263 -9.21 9.58 4.97
N TYR A 264 -10.25 10.38 4.70
CA TYR A 264 -11.48 9.93 4.05
C TYR A 264 -11.23 9.59 2.58
N ASP A 265 -10.61 10.50 1.84
CA ASP A 265 -10.19 10.33 0.44
C ASP A 265 -9.15 9.20 0.31
N PHE A 266 -8.21 9.08 1.26
CA PHE A 266 -7.29 7.96 1.33
C PHE A 266 -8.03 6.64 1.41
N SER A 267 -8.94 6.52 2.39
CA SER A 267 -9.64 5.27 2.66
C SER A 267 -10.51 4.84 1.47
N ASP A 268 -11.09 5.79 0.75
CA ASP A 268 -11.87 5.52 -0.47
C ASP A 268 -10.98 4.96 -1.57
N LYS A 269 -9.94 5.72 -1.91
CA LYS A 269 -8.98 5.38 -2.97
C LYS A 269 -8.25 4.07 -2.67
N TYR A 270 -7.90 3.83 -1.41
CA TYR A 270 -7.30 2.59 -0.97
C TYR A 270 -8.26 1.41 -1.17
N LEU A 271 -9.52 1.52 -0.71
CA LEU A 271 -10.49 0.42 -0.84
C LEU A 271 -10.97 0.18 -2.26
N ARG A 272 -10.97 1.21 -3.13
CA ARG A 272 -11.19 1.11 -4.58
C ARG A 272 -9.97 0.60 -5.34
N GLY A 273 -8.87 0.32 -4.65
CA GLY A 273 -7.66 -0.27 -5.23
C GLY A 273 -6.90 0.66 -6.16
N VAL A 274 -7.04 1.98 -6.00
CA VAL A 274 -6.23 2.92 -6.77
C VAL A 274 -4.97 3.36 -6.03
N ILE A 275 -4.85 3.15 -4.72
CA ILE A 275 -3.59 3.34 -3.99
C ILE A 275 -2.71 2.08 -4.08
N GLY A 276 -1.42 2.28 -4.34
CA GLY A 276 -0.39 1.23 -4.31
C GLY A 276 -0.05 0.62 -5.66
N GLU A 277 1.09 -0.09 -5.68
CA GLU A 277 1.61 -0.83 -6.82
C GLU A 277 0.89 -2.17 -6.96
N LEU A 278 0.61 -2.62 -8.20
CA LEU A 278 0.02 -3.93 -8.46
C LEU A 278 1.09 -5.02 -8.35
N ILE A 279 1.12 -5.71 -7.21
CA ILE A 279 2.12 -6.74 -6.91
C ILE A 279 1.63 -8.15 -7.21
N TYR A 280 0.34 -8.35 -7.45
CA TYR A 280 -0.16 -9.62 -7.96
C TYR A 280 -1.39 -9.37 -8.83
N ALA A 281 -1.45 -10.06 -9.97
CA ALA A 281 -2.64 -10.07 -10.82
C ALA A 281 -2.77 -11.43 -11.54
N LYS A 282 -3.90 -12.11 -11.34
CA LYS A 282 -4.17 -13.41 -11.99
C LYS A 282 -4.23 -13.22 -13.50
N GLY A 283 -3.26 -13.81 -14.21
CA GLY A 283 -3.25 -13.83 -15.67
C GLY A 283 -3.02 -12.47 -16.33
N LEU A 284 -2.43 -11.52 -15.60
CA LEU A 284 -1.99 -10.21 -16.12
C LEU A 284 -0.55 -9.95 -15.65
N GLY A 285 0.14 -8.98 -16.27
CA GLY A 285 1.43 -8.50 -15.79
C GLY A 285 1.31 -7.81 -14.42
N TYR A 286 2.29 -8.06 -13.54
CA TYR A 286 2.36 -7.44 -12.21
C TYR A 286 3.82 -7.36 -11.73
N ASN A 287 4.05 -6.61 -10.64
CA ASN A 287 5.37 -6.44 -10.05
C ASN A 287 5.81 -7.68 -9.23
N HIS A 288 6.43 -8.65 -9.90
CA HIS A 288 6.85 -9.91 -9.28
C HIS A 288 7.93 -9.71 -8.19
N GLN A 289 8.83 -8.75 -8.34
CA GLN A 289 9.86 -8.49 -7.33
C GLN A 289 9.27 -7.95 -6.03
N ALA A 290 8.29 -7.03 -6.12
CA ALA A 290 7.57 -6.54 -4.95
C ALA A 290 6.70 -7.62 -4.30
N PHE A 291 6.13 -8.53 -5.10
CA PHE A 291 5.44 -9.71 -4.60
C PHE A 291 6.34 -10.62 -3.77
N GLN A 292 7.50 -10.97 -4.34
CA GLN A 292 8.50 -11.80 -3.69
C GLN A 292 8.97 -11.17 -2.37
N PHE A 293 9.25 -9.87 -2.39
CA PHE A 293 9.60 -9.12 -1.19
C PHE A 293 8.52 -9.22 -0.11
N LEU A 294 7.23 -9.05 -0.46
CA LEU A 294 6.15 -9.17 0.50
C LEU A 294 6.08 -10.59 1.11
N MET A 295 6.25 -11.63 0.29
CA MET A 295 6.23 -13.01 0.78
C MET A 295 7.40 -13.30 1.73
N ASP A 296 8.60 -12.85 1.38
CA ASP A 296 9.80 -12.99 2.21
C ASP A 296 9.67 -12.20 3.53
N LEU A 297 9.08 -11.00 3.49
CA LEU A 297 8.77 -10.20 4.68
C LEU A 297 7.76 -10.91 5.59
N LEU A 298 6.69 -11.47 5.04
CA LEU A 298 5.67 -12.21 5.80
C LEU A 298 6.26 -13.45 6.45
N GLU A 299 7.21 -14.14 5.80
CA GLU A 299 7.92 -15.26 6.41
C GLU A 299 8.76 -14.81 7.61
N SER A 300 9.49 -13.69 7.51
CA SER A 300 10.21 -13.09 8.64
C SER A 300 9.29 -12.72 9.80
N ILE A 301 8.10 -12.18 9.50
CA ILE A 301 7.08 -11.84 10.51
C ILE A 301 6.53 -13.10 11.19
N GLU A 302 6.21 -14.14 10.42
CA GLU A 302 5.67 -15.40 10.94
C GLU A 302 6.61 -16.08 11.95
N ARG A 303 7.93 -16.00 11.70
CA ARG A 303 8.97 -16.54 12.60
C ARG A 303 8.96 -15.91 14.00
N LYS A 304 8.41 -14.70 14.17
CA LYS A 304 8.23 -14.10 15.50
C LYS A 304 7.16 -14.81 16.35
N GLY A 305 6.34 -15.67 15.76
CA GLY A 305 5.34 -16.46 16.48
C GLY A 305 4.17 -15.65 17.05
N GLY A 306 3.38 -16.27 17.92
CA GLY A 306 2.25 -15.64 18.62
C GLY A 306 1.28 -14.93 17.67
N LYS A 307 0.91 -13.69 18.01
CA LYS A 307 -0.02 -12.85 17.21
C LYS A 307 0.45 -12.62 15.77
N TYR A 308 1.77 -12.60 15.52
CA TYR A 308 2.34 -12.38 14.19
C TYR A 308 2.08 -13.58 13.27
N LYS A 309 2.21 -14.81 13.80
CA LYS A 309 1.87 -16.03 13.06
C LYS A 309 0.39 -16.05 12.68
N SER A 310 -0.51 -15.71 13.61
CA SER A 310 -1.95 -15.64 13.32
C SER A 310 -2.27 -14.60 12.24
N PHE A 311 -1.61 -13.43 12.26
CA PHE A 311 -1.74 -12.42 11.21
C PHE A 311 -1.33 -12.97 9.83
N VAL A 312 -0.16 -13.62 9.73
CA VAL A 312 0.34 -14.19 8.47
C VAL A 312 -0.53 -15.34 7.98
N GLN A 313 -1.04 -16.18 8.87
CA GLN A 313 -1.99 -17.25 8.52
C GLN A 313 -3.29 -16.67 7.94
N ASN A 314 -3.83 -15.61 8.55
CA ASN A 314 -5.00 -14.91 8.01
C ASN A 314 -4.71 -14.27 6.64
N PHE A 315 -3.52 -13.69 6.45
CA PHE A 315 -3.10 -13.16 5.15
C PHE A 315 -3.07 -14.24 4.05
N ARG A 316 -2.60 -15.44 4.40
CA ARG A 316 -2.49 -16.61 3.52
C ARG A 316 -3.76 -17.45 3.41
N LYS A 317 -4.87 -17.03 4.05
CA LYS A 317 -6.16 -17.75 4.03
C LYS A 317 -6.62 -18.09 2.61
N PHE A 318 -6.37 -17.20 1.65
CA PHE A 318 -6.72 -17.40 0.26
C PHE A 318 -5.48 -17.68 -0.58
N ASN A 319 -5.55 -18.74 -1.38
CA ASN A 319 -4.45 -19.16 -2.23
C ASN A 319 -4.29 -18.22 -3.43
N TYR A 320 -3.04 -18.00 -3.82
CA TYR A 320 -2.71 -17.55 -5.17
C TYR A 320 -2.96 -18.71 -6.15
N ASN A 321 -3.25 -18.42 -7.42
CA ASN A 321 -3.22 -19.50 -8.43
C ASN A 321 -1.80 -20.08 -8.49
N PRO A 322 -1.65 -21.38 -8.84
CA PRO A 322 -0.35 -22.03 -8.86
C PRO A 322 0.56 -21.36 -9.89
N ILE A 323 1.29 -20.37 -9.43
CA ILE A 323 2.50 -19.85 -10.03
C ILE A 323 3.57 -20.40 -9.10
N GLY A 324 4.49 -21.19 -9.65
CA GLY A 324 5.57 -21.80 -8.89
C GLY A 324 6.35 -20.74 -8.14
N TYR A 325 5.98 -20.52 -6.87
CA TYR A 325 6.81 -19.76 -5.95
C TYR A 325 8.04 -20.63 -5.73
N GLY A 326 9.14 -20.26 -6.39
CA GLY A 326 10.44 -20.83 -6.10
C GLY A 326 10.67 -20.63 -4.61
N LYS A 327 10.65 -21.71 -3.84
CA LYS A 327 11.13 -21.68 -2.46
C LYS A 327 12.65 -21.52 -2.51
N ASP A 328 13.11 -20.33 -2.87
CA ASP A 328 14.46 -19.93 -2.54
C ASP A 328 14.53 -20.02 -1.02
N LYS A 329 15.33 -20.97 -0.53
CA LYS A 329 15.51 -21.15 0.91
C LYS A 329 16.09 -19.85 1.45
N ILE A 330 15.29 -19.07 2.16
CA ILE A 330 15.80 -17.98 2.98
C ILE A 330 16.79 -18.63 3.96
N ASP A 331 18.05 -18.19 3.90
CA ASP A 331 19.11 -18.67 4.78
C ASP A 331 18.61 -18.69 6.24
N LYS A 332 18.59 -19.88 6.84
CA LYS A 332 18.19 -20.14 8.22
C LYS A 332 19.26 -19.64 9.20
N LYS A 333 19.66 -18.37 9.09
CA LYS A 333 20.47 -17.75 10.14
C LYS A 333 19.51 -17.28 11.22
N ASP A 334 19.76 -17.70 12.46
CA ASP A 334 19.03 -17.25 13.63
C ASP A 334 19.15 -15.73 13.71
N TYR A 335 18.04 -15.05 13.47
CA TYR A 335 17.95 -13.60 13.64
C TYR A 335 17.84 -13.35 15.14
N GLU A 336 18.92 -12.88 15.77
CA GLU A 336 18.79 -12.27 17.10
C GLU A 336 17.89 -11.05 16.97
N PHE A 337 16.67 -11.18 17.50
CA PHE A 337 15.65 -10.15 17.48
C PHE A 337 15.94 -9.14 18.59
N ASP A 338 16.48 -7.99 18.21
CA ASP A 338 16.69 -6.87 19.13
C ASP A 338 15.34 -6.24 19.48
N ARG A 339 14.94 -6.34 20.74
CA ARG A 339 13.62 -5.88 21.21
C ARG A 339 13.51 -4.36 21.33
N ASP A 340 14.63 -3.63 21.21
CA ASP A 340 14.67 -2.20 21.50
C ASP A 340 14.77 -1.31 20.25
N GLY A 341 13.78 -0.42 20.12
CA GLY A 341 13.78 0.72 19.20
C GLY A 341 13.23 0.44 17.80
N GLY A 342 12.08 1.04 17.48
CA GLY A 342 11.44 1.03 16.16
C GLY A 342 10.24 0.09 16.04
N GLY A 343 9.53 0.18 14.91
CA GLY A 343 8.45 -0.73 14.58
C GLY A 343 7.92 -0.54 13.16
N LEU A 344 7.14 -1.50 12.71
CA LEU A 344 6.52 -1.50 11.39
C LEU A 344 5.03 -1.80 11.53
N GLY A 345 4.19 -0.89 11.05
CA GLY A 345 2.77 -1.11 10.90
C GLY A 345 2.45 -1.86 9.61
N ILE A 346 1.52 -2.80 9.65
CA ILE A 346 0.94 -3.39 8.44
C ILE A 346 -0.57 -3.33 8.57
N THR A 347 -1.23 -2.80 7.55
CA THR A 347 -2.69 -2.86 7.39
C THR A 347 -3.01 -3.68 6.15
N HIS A 348 -3.74 -4.77 6.33
CA HIS A 348 -4.18 -5.66 5.26
C HIS A 348 -5.70 -5.63 5.16
N THR A 349 -6.21 -5.31 3.97
CA THR A 349 -7.63 -5.39 3.66
C THR A 349 -7.88 -6.44 2.60
N ILE A 350 -8.83 -7.33 2.86
CA ILE A 350 -9.30 -8.35 1.93
C ILE A 350 -10.71 -7.97 1.49
N ILE A 351 -10.94 -7.90 0.19
CA ILE A 351 -12.25 -7.78 -0.43
C ILE A 351 -12.57 -9.13 -1.07
N ASP A 352 -13.39 -9.93 -0.38
CA ASP A 352 -13.84 -11.27 -0.80
C ASP A 352 -15.14 -11.17 -1.60
N LEU A 353 -15.02 -11.31 -2.92
CA LEU A 353 -16.12 -11.30 -3.87
C LEU A 353 -16.69 -12.72 -3.99
N ARG A 354 -17.95 -12.89 -3.60
CA ARG A 354 -18.64 -14.19 -3.60
C ARG A 354 -19.51 -14.32 -4.84
N GLU A 355 -19.89 -15.54 -5.18
CA GLU A 355 -21.01 -15.74 -6.11
C GLU A 355 -22.29 -15.49 -5.34
N GLY A 356 -23.10 -14.53 -5.81
CA GLY A 356 -24.47 -14.44 -5.34
C GLY A 356 -25.15 -15.75 -5.69
N LYS A 357 -25.73 -16.41 -4.68
CA LYS A 357 -26.62 -17.55 -4.89
C LYS A 357 -27.86 -17.11 -5.65
#